data_AF-A0A3L9Y0X0-F1
#
_entry.id   AF-A0A3L9Y0X0-F1
#
_cell.length_a   1.000
_cell.length_b   1.000
_cell.length_c   1.000
_cell.angle_alpha   90.00
_cell.angle_beta   90.00
_cell.angle_gamma   90.00
#
_symmetry.space_group_name_H-M   'P 1'
#
loop_
_entity.id
_entity.type
_entity.pdbx_description
1 polymer ?
#
loop_
_entity_poly.entity_id
_entity_poly.type
_entity_poly.pdbx_seq_one_letter_code
_entity_poly.pdbx_strand_id
1 'polypeptide(L)'
;MPNLPILCLRYLLWLVGVTLVFLLAVNLAGLPLGPATQVILASAPAIEIAANAIRRAGVIPPFRAWVQLWAAMFAVYVLLELVFIATFAPQLFGILARMAEGSQGYLIARAMVLPMLALFLYLGVRSERARPGR
;
A
#
# COMPACT_ATOMS: atom_id res chain seq x y z
N MET A 1 0.13 20.70 9.31
CA MET A 1 -0.32 19.59 8.43
C MET A 1 0.52 18.36 8.74
N PRO A 2 -0.03 17.12 8.70
CA PRO A 2 0.76 15.91 8.94
C PRO A 2 1.92 15.84 7.94
N ASN A 3 3.12 15.51 8.43
CA ASN A 3 4.34 15.46 7.61
C ASN A 3 4.28 14.25 6.66
N LEU A 4 3.82 14.49 5.43
CA LEU A 4 3.61 13.48 4.39
C LEU A 4 4.85 12.60 4.15
N PRO A 5 6.07 13.15 4.00
CA PRO A 5 7.30 12.35 3.89
C PRO A 5 7.46 11.28 4.97
N ILE A 6 7.17 11.62 6.22
CA ILE A 6 7.32 10.68 7.35
C ILE A 6 6.28 9.56 7.28
N LEU A 7 5.04 9.89 6.89
CA LEU A 7 3.98 8.89 6.72
C LEU A 7 4.28 7.95 5.53
N CYS A 8 4.78 8.50 4.43
CA CYS A 8 5.22 7.73 3.27
C CYS A 8 6.42 6.84 3.59
N LEU A 9 7.41 7.32 4.35
CA LEU A 9 8.54 6.49 4.78
C LEU A 9 8.10 5.33 5.66
N ARG A 10 7.18 5.58 6.60
CA ARG A 10 6.60 4.52 7.43
C ARG A 10 5.83 3.50 6.58
N TYR A 11 5.06 3.97 5.60
CA TYR A 11 4.38 3.10 4.64
C TYR A 11 5.36 2.25 3.85
N LEU A 12 6.44 2.87 3.36
CA LEU A 12 7.51 2.20 2.61
C LEU A 12 8.19 1.11 3.46
N LEU A 13 8.60 1.44 4.68
CA LEU A 13 9.22 0.48 5.61
C LEU A 13 8.29 -0.71 5.88
N TRP A 14 7.01 -0.45 6.06
CA TRP A 14 6.02 -1.50 6.26
C TRP A 14 5.87 -2.38 5.02
N LEU A 15 5.75 -1.77 3.83
CA LEU A 15 5.65 -2.51 2.56
C LEU A 15 6.86 -3.43 2.37
N VAL A 16 8.07 -2.93 2.58
CA VAL A 16 9.30 -3.74 2.51
C VAL A 16 9.25 -4.90 3.51
N GLY A 17 8.92 -4.61 4.78
CA GLY A 17 8.86 -5.63 5.82
C GLY A 17 7.84 -6.73 5.51
N VAL A 18 6.63 -6.35 5.08
CA VAL A 18 5.57 -7.31 4.77
C VAL A 18 5.85 -8.08 3.49
N THR A 19 6.45 -7.46 2.48
CA THR A 19 6.89 -8.20 1.29
C THR A 19 7.92 -9.27 1.67
N LEU A 20 8.88 -8.96 2.54
CA LEU A 20 9.86 -9.95 3.02
C LEU A 20 9.20 -11.08 3.81
N VAL A 21 8.32 -10.76 4.77
CA VAL A 21 7.59 -11.76 5.56
C VAL A 21 6.71 -12.62 4.67
N PHE A 22 6.02 -12.04 3.70
CA PHE A 22 5.17 -12.76 2.76
C PHE A 22 5.98 -13.70 1.87
N LEU A 23 7.11 -13.23 1.33
CA LEU A 23 8.03 -14.08 0.56
C LEU A 23 8.54 -15.25 1.39
N LEU A 24 8.94 -15.01 2.64
CA LEU A 24 9.37 -16.07 3.57
C LEU A 24 8.23 -17.05 3.83
N ALA A 25 7.02 -16.56 4.11
CA ALA A 25 5.86 -17.41 4.40
C ALA A 25 5.44 -18.26 3.20
N VAL A 26 5.50 -17.72 1.99
CA VAL A 26 5.25 -18.47 0.75
C VAL A 26 6.32 -19.53 0.52
N ASN A 27 7.61 -19.18 0.66
CA ASN A 27 8.72 -20.11 0.39
C ASN A 27 8.84 -21.19 1.47
N LEU A 28 8.53 -20.90 2.74
CA LEU A 28 8.70 -21.83 3.85
C LEU A 28 7.41 -22.61 4.19
N ALA A 29 6.24 -21.99 4.07
CA ALA A 29 4.96 -22.60 4.45
C ALA A 29 4.08 -22.98 3.26
N GLY A 30 4.53 -22.76 2.01
CA GLY A 30 3.80 -23.15 0.80
C GLY A 30 2.46 -22.41 0.62
N LEU A 31 2.33 -21.21 1.21
CA LEU A 31 1.09 -20.46 1.16
C LEU A 31 0.72 -20.06 -0.28
N PRO A 32 -0.58 -20.09 -0.64
CA PRO A 32 -1.01 -19.73 -1.99
C PRO A 32 -0.73 -18.26 -2.30
N LEU A 33 -0.02 -18.02 -3.40
CA LEU A 33 0.28 -16.71 -3.97
C LEU A 33 -0.97 -16.13 -4.66
N GLY A 34 -1.90 -15.62 -3.85
CA GLY A 34 -3.11 -14.95 -4.35
C GLY A 34 -2.93 -13.45 -4.55
N PRO A 35 -3.45 -12.85 -5.65
CA PRO A 35 -3.44 -11.40 -5.84
C PRO A 35 -4.20 -10.65 -4.74
N ALA A 36 -5.29 -11.25 -4.22
CA ALA A 36 -6.05 -10.68 -3.10
C ALA A 36 -5.20 -10.51 -1.83
N THR A 37 -4.35 -11.49 -1.51
CA THR A 37 -3.47 -11.44 -0.34
C THR A 37 -2.47 -10.30 -0.46
N GLN A 38 -1.86 -10.11 -1.64
CA GLN A 38 -0.92 -9.01 -1.88
C GLN A 38 -1.60 -7.64 -1.79
N VAL A 39 -2.81 -7.50 -2.34
CA VAL A 39 -3.59 -6.26 -2.27
C VAL A 39 -3.93 -5.89 -0.83
N ILE A 40 -4.39 -6.87 -0.04
CA ILE A 40 -4.73 -6.67 1.37
C ILE A 40 -3.48 -6.28 2.16
N LEU A 41 -2.38 -6.99 1.98
CA LEU A 41 -1.12 -6.66 2.62
C LEU A 41 -0.70 -5.24 2.24
N ALA A 42 -0.57 -4.89 0.96
CA ALA A 42 -0.19 -3.53 0.55
C ALA A 42 -1.10 -2.41 1.12
N SER A 43 -2.39 -2.69 1.33
CA SER A 43 -3.37 -1.70 1.77
C SER A 43 -3.56 -1.65 3.29
N ALA A 44 -3.26 -2.73 4.02
CA ALA A 44 -3.44 -2.85 5.47
C ALA A 44 -2.87 -1.69 6.31
N PRO A 45 -1.62 -1.22 6.11
CA PRO A 45 -1.03 -0.19 6.96
C PRO A 45 -1.65 1.19 6.73
N ALA A 46 -2.48 1.35 5.69
CA ALA A 46 -3.17 2.60 5.44
C ALA A 46 -4.13 2.96 6.59
N ILE A 47 -4.69 1.97 7.29
CA ILE A 47 -5.47 2.19 8.53
C ILE A 47 -4.61 2.89 9.59
N GLU A 48 -3.41 2.36 9.86
CA GLU A 48 -2.52 2.94 10.87
C GLU A 48 -2.01 4.32 10.48
N ILE A 49 -1.70 4.52 9.20
CA ILE A 49 -1.24 5.80 8.67
C ILE A 49 -2.34 6.84 8.81
N ALA A 50 -3.58 6.50 8.47
CA ALA A 50 -4.74 7.37 8.67
C ALA A 50 -4.94 7.72 10.15
N ALA A 51 -4.92 6.74 11.05
CA ALA A 51 -5.07 6.97 12.48
C ALA A 51 -3.95 7.87 13.04
N ASN A 52 -2.69 7.63 12.64
CA ASN A 52 -1.57 8.48 13.05
C ASN A 52 -1.64 9.89 12.47
N ALA A 53 -2.09 10.04 11.22
CA ALA A 53 -2.26 11.34 10.58
C ALA A 53 -3.29 12.18 11.35
N ILE A 54 -4.41 11.58 11.75
CA ILE A 54 -5.45 12.25 12.56
C ILE A 54 -4.90 12.61 13.94
N ARG A 55 -4.26 11.66 14.65
CA ARG A 55 -3.68 11.91 15.98
C ARG A 55 -2.67 13.05 15.99
N ARG A 56 -1.85 13.18 14.94
CA ARG A 56 -0.86 14.26 14.81
C ARG A 56 -1.47 15.59 14.36
N ALA A 57 -2.53 15.53 13.55
CA ALA A 57 -3.21 16.73 13.09
C ALA A 57 -4.18 17.30 14.14
N GLY A 58 -4.64 16.50 15.11
CA GLY A 58 -5.65 16.87 16.11
C GLY A 58 -7.06 17.05 15.54
N VAL A 59 -7.18 17.19 14.22
CA VAL A 59 -8.42 17.31 13.47
C VAL A 59 -8.33 16.46 12.21
N ILE A 60 -9.49 16.20 11.60
CA ILE A 60 -9.55 15.43 10.37
C ILE A 60 -9.06 16.30 9.22
N PRO A 61 -8.02 15.85 8.48
CA PRO A 61 -7.51 16.61 7.34
C PRO A 61 -8.60 16.89 6.30
N PRO A 62 -8.55 18.03 5.60
CA PRO A 62 -9.49 18.32 4.53
C PRO A 62 -9.34 17.30 3.39
N PHE A 63 -10.40 17.12 2.58
CA PHE A 63 -10.44 16.13 1.50
C PHE A 63 -9.21 16.19 0.59
N ARG A 64 -8.75 17.39 0.23
CA ARG A 64 -7.56 17.60 -0.60
C ARG A 64 -6.29 16.96 0.00
N ALA A 65 -6.10 17.05 1.32
CA ALA A 65 -4.95 16.44 2.00
C ALA A 65 -5.06 14.91 2.05
N TRP A 66 -6.28 14.37 2.14
CA TRP A 66 -6.52 12.93 2.04
C TRP A 66 -6.21 12.38 0.66
N VAL A 67 -6.63 13.09 -0.40
CA VAL A 67 -6.31 12.72 -1.78
C VAL A 67 -4.79 12.75 -2.00
N GLN A 68 -4.10 13.76 -1.47
CA GLN A 68 -2.63 13.83 -1.53
C GLN A 68 -1.96 12.66 -0.81
N LEU A 69 -2.41 12.32 0.40
CA LEU A 69 -1.87 11.19 1.15
C LEU A 69 -2.13 9.86 0.41
N TRP A 70 -3.35 9.66 -0.08
CA TRP A 70 -3.73 8.49 -0.87
C TRP A 70 -2.86 8.35 -2.13
N ALA A 71 -2.74 9.42 -2.91
CA ALA A 71 -1.92 9.43 -4.12
C ALA A 71 -0.43 9.22 -3.81
N ALA A 72 0.08 9.81 -2.73
CA ALA A 72 1.48 9.64 -2.33
C ALA A 72 1.77 8.19 -1.89
N MET A 73 0.86 7.56 -1.15
CA MET A 73 1.00 6.15 -0.77
C MET A 73 0.96 5.24 -2.00
N PHE A 74 0.03 5.47 -2.92
CA PHE A 74 -0.03 4.70 -4.17
C PHE A 74 1.23 4.91 -5.02
N ALA A 75 1.75 6.14 -5.12
CA ALA A 75 2.99 6.42 -5.80
C ALA A 75 4.17 5.66 -5.17
N VAL A 76 4.29 5.66 -3.84
CA VAL A 76 5.32 4.89 -3.13
C VAL A 76 5.20 3.39 -3.42
N TYR A 77 3.97 2.85 -3.42
CA TYR A 77 3.72 1.45 -3.75
C TYR A 77 4.21 1.11 -5.17
N VAL A 78 3.81 1.90 -6.18
CA VAL A 78 4.21 1.69 -7.58
C VAL A 78 5.73 1.83 -7.75
N LEU A 79 6.33 2.85 -7.13
CA LEU A 79 7.75 3.13 -7.25
C LEU A 79 8.60 2.04 -6.59
N LEU A 80 8.18 1.57 -5.41
CA LEU A 80 8.81 0.43 -4.75
C LEU A 80 8.67 -0.84 -5.60
N GLU A 81 7.50 -1.11 -6.16
CA GLU A 81 7.27 -2.27 -7.01
C GLU A 81 8.16 -2.22 -8.26
N LEU A 82 8.23 -1.09 -8.95
CA LEU A 82 9.11 -0.89 -10.11
C LEU A 82 10.59 -1.09 -9.75
N VAL A 83 11.03 -0.52 -8.62
CA VAL A 83 12.41 -0.68 -8.13
C VAL A 83 12.69 -2.13 -7.74
N PHE A 84 11.76 -2.81 -7.08
CA PHE A 84 11.92 -4.20 -6.66
C PHE A 84 12.00 -5.14 -7.87
N ILE A 85 11.12 -4.97 -8.85
CA ILE A 85 11.15 -5.74 -10.10
C ILE A 85 12.46 -5.45 -10.87
N ALA A 86 12.84 -4.17 -11.01
CA ALA A 86 14.05 -3.78 -11.71
C ALA A 86 15.32 -4.34 -11.05
N THR A 87 15.36 -4.40 -9.72
CA THR A 87 16.56 -4.79 -8.95
C THR A 87 16.67 -6.31 -8.76
N PHE A 88 15.58 -6.98 -8.40
CA PHE A 88 15.59 -8.39 -8.01
C PHE A 88 15.13 -9.34 -9.10
N ALA A 89 14.43 -8.86 -10.13
CA ALA A 89 13.96 -9.69 -11.24
C ALA A 89 14.00 -8.96 -12.59
N PRO A 90 15.17 -8.49 -13.04
CA PRO A 90 15.32 -7.80 -14.34
C PRO A 90 14.83 -8.65 -15.53
N GLN A 91 14.90 -9.97 -15.40
CA GLN A 91 14.38 -10.95 -16.35
C GLN A 91 12.85 -10.87 -16.48
N LEU A 92 12.15 -10.66 -15.36
CA LEU A 92 10.69 -10.44 -15.33
C LEU A 92 10.31 -9.06 -15.83
N PHE A 93 11.20 -8.05 -15.74
CA PHE A 93 10.95 -6.72 -16.32
C PHE A 93 10.83 -6.79 -17.85
N GLY A 94 11.68 -7.58 -18.51
CA GLY A 94 11.59 -7.86 -19.94
C GLY A 94 10.33 -8.67 -20.32
N ILE A 95 9.85 -9.53 -19.41
CA ILE A 95 8.60 -10.28 -19.59
C ILE A 95 7.39 -9.38 -19.35
N LEU A 96 7.41 -8.45 -18.38
CA LEU A 96 6.35 -7.46 -18.14
C LEU A 96 6.19 -6.47 -19.30
N ALA A 97 7.32 -6.03 -19.88
CA ALA A 97 7.32 -5.19 -21.07
C ALA A 97 6.77 -5.93 -22.31
N ARG A 98 6.96 -7.25 -22.41
CA ARG A 98 6.40 -8.10 -23.48
C ARG A 98 4.98 -8.60 -23.18
N MET A 99 4.59 -8.72 -21.91
CA MET A 99 3.26 -9.13 -21.44
C MET A 99 2.21 -8.01 -21.53
N ALA A 100 2.58 -6.79 -21.92
CA ALA A 100 1.62 -5.71 -22.17
C ALA A 100 0.46 -6.15 -23.10
N GLU A 101 0.67 -7.14 -23.97
CA GLU A 101 -0.34 -7.72 -24.87
C GLU A 101 -1.32 -8.73 -24.20
N GLY A 102 -1.04 -9.24 -22.98
CA GLY A 102 -1.89 -10.21 -22.26
C GLY A 102 -2.12 -9.89 -20.77
N SER A 103 -1.70 -8.73 -20.28
CA SER A 103 -1.51 -8.39 -18.85
C SER A 103 -2.74 -7.86 -18.10
N GLN A 104 -3.97 -8.04 -18.60
CA GLN A 104 -5.16 -7.53 -17.90
C GLN A 104 -5.21 -7.99 -16.44
N GLY A 105 -4.90 -9.26 -16.13
CA GLY A 105 -4.89 -9.75 -14.74
C GLY A 105 -3.85 -9.06 -13.84
N TYR A 106 -2.66 -8.76 -14.37
CA TYR A 106 -1.60 -8.06 -13.64
C TYR A 106 -2.02 -6.62 -13.31
N LEU A 107 -2.55 -5.91 -14.31
CA LEU A 107 -3.01 -4.54 -14.18
C LEU A 107 -4.26 -4.45 -13.31
N ILE A 108 -5.20 -5.40 -13.42
CA ILE A 108 -6.42 -5.46 -12.60
C ILE A 108 -6.07 -5.69 -11.13
N ALA A 109 -5.18 -6.64 -10.82
CA ALA A 109 -4.76 -6.89 -9.43
C ALA A 109 -4.13 -5.64 -8.80
N ARG A 110 -3.37 -4.85 -9.56
CA ARG A 110 -2.76 -3.60 -9.10
C ARG A 110 -3.74 -2.44 -9.04
N ALA A 111 -4.66 -2.38 -10.00
CA ALA A 111 -5.78 -1.45 -9.97
C ALA A 111 -6.65 -1.68 -8.72
N MET A 112 -6.73 -2.92 -8.20
CA MET A 112 -7.44 -3.22 -6.94
C MET A 112 -6.75 -2.69 -5.67
N VAL A 113 -5.46 -2.32 -5.74
CA VAL A 113 -4.77 -1.64 -4.63
C VAL A 113 -5.33 -0.24 -4.40
N LEU A 114 -5.67 0.49 -5.47
CA LEU A 114 -6.23 1.85 -5.36
C LEU A 114 -7.51 1.93 -4.50
N PRO A 115 -8.59 1.16 -4.78
CA PRO A 115 -9.80 1.19 -3.99
C PRO A 115 -9.60 0.58 -2.61
N MET A 116 -8.74 -0.44 -2.44
CA MET A 116 -8.45 -0.98 -1.11
C MET A 116 -7.68 0.01 -0.24
N LEU A 117 -6.68 0.69 -0.79
CA LEU A 117 -5.94 1.72 -0.05
C LEU A 117 -6.89 2.85 0.37
N ALA A 118 -7.81 3.27 -0.50
CA ALA A 118 -8.86 4.24 -0.14
C ALA A 118 -9.79 3.72 0.97
N LEU A 119 -10.24 2.47 0.88
CA LEU A 119 -11.09 1.83 1.89
C LEU A 119 -10.38 1.77 3.25
N PHE A 120 -9.13 1.35 3.28
CA PHE A 120 -8.35 1.22 4.50
C PHE A 120 -8.03 2.59 5.13
N LEU A 121 -7.74 3.63 4.32
CA LEU A 121 -7.64 5.01 4.83
C LEU A 121 -8.96 5.44 5.48
N TYR A 122 -10.10 5.18 4.82
CA TYR A 122 -11.43 5.51 5.35
C TYR A 122 -11.73 4.76 6.66
N LEU A 123 -11.43 3.47 6.73
CA LEU A 123 -11.57 2.67 7.95
C LEU A 123 -10.70 3.22 9.09
N GLY A 124 -9.46 3.64 8.78
CA GLY A 124 -8.59 4.30 9.75
C GLY A 124 -9.20 5.57 10.32
N VAL A 125 -9.79 6.42 9.48
CA VAL A 125 -10.53 7.62 9.92
C VAL A 125 -11.68 7.27 10.84
N ARG A 126 -12.50 6.29 10.45
CA ARG A 126 -13.67 5.87 11.23
C ARG A 126 -13.26 5.25 12.57
N SER A 127 -12.19 4.46 12.58
CA SER A 127 -11.68 3.81 13.80
C SER A 127 -11.20 4.83 14.84
N GLU A 128 -10.57 5.92 14.42
CA GLU A 128 -10.12 6.97 15.35
C GLU A 128 -11.31 7.81 15.85
N ARG A 129 -12.32 8.08 15.00
CA ARG A 129 -13.58 8.74 15.44
C ARG A 129 -14.38 7.90 16.44
N ALA A 130 -14.33 6.57 16.33
CA ALA A 130 -15.09 5.66 17.17
C ALA A 130 -14.49 5.45 18.56
N ARG A 131 -13.29 5.97 18.84
CA ARG A 131 -12.66 5.90 20.17
C ARG A 131 -13.27 6.97 21.09
N PRO A 132 -14.06 6.60 22.11
CA PRO A 132 -14.53 7.56 23.10
C PRO A 132 -13.38 7.86 24.06
N GLY A 133 -13.00 9.13 24.21
CA GLY A 133 -12.13 9.56 25.32
C GLY A 133 -10.74 10.09 24.95
N ARG A 134 -10.67 11.06 24.03
CA ARG A 134 -9.65 12.12 24.09
C ARG A 134 -10.28 13.47 23.79
#